data_AF-A0A355H0U4-F1
#
_entry.id   AF-A0A355H0U4-F1
#
_cell.length_a   1.000
_cell.length_b   1.000
_cell.length_c   1.000
_cell.angle_alpha   90.00
_cell.angle_beta   90.00
_cell.angle_gamma   90.00
#
_symmetry.space_group_name_H-M   'P 1'
#
loop_
_entity.id
_entity.type
_entity.pdbx_description
1 polymer ?
#
loop_
_entity_poly.entity_id
_entity_poly.type
_entity_poly.pdbx_seq_one_letter_code
_entity_poly.pdbx_strand_id
1 'polypeptide(L)'
;MSQTVTPYLEMSQAIVEAGGEALKKCYQCGTCTGTCPWTPITHFNIRKLVRYGQLGLDGIEEFMWGCSTCKFCVDRCPRGVELI
;
A
#
# COMPACT_ATOMS: atom_id res chain seq x y z
N MET A 1 1.90 22.72 -7.45
CA MET A 1 0.45 22.82 -7.71
C MET A 1 -0.18 21.54 -7.19
N SER A 2 -1.00 21.63 -6.13
CA SER A 2 -1.70 20.45 -5.60
C SER A 2 -2.90 20.17 -6.50
N GLN A 3 -2.87 19.09 -7.27
CA GLN A 3 -4.08 18.63 -7.97
C GLN A 3 -5.04 18.03 -6.95
N THR A 4 -6.30 18.43 -7.00
CA THR A 4 -7.37 17.83 -6.19
C THR A 4 -7.83 16.55 -6.89
N VAL A 5 -7.54 15.40 -6.27
CA VAL A 5 -8.01 14.09 -6.76
C VAL A 5 -9.23 13.68 -5.93
N THR A 6 -10.32 13.30 -6.59
CA THR A 6 -11.54 12.85 -5.93
C THR A 6 -11.43 11.36 -5.60
N PRO A 7 -11.53 10.96 -4.32
CA PRO A 7 -11.59 9.55 -3.92
C PRO A 7 -12.76 8.78 -4.54
N TYR A 8 -12.49 7.56 -4.99
CA TYR A 8 -13.51 6.55 -5.29
C TYR A 8 -13.79 5.76 -4.02
N LEU A 9 -14.77 6.20 -3.23
CA LEU A 9 -15.11 5.56 -1.94
C LEU A 9 -15.51 4.09 -2.10
N GLU A 10 -16.14 3.75 -3.23
CA GLU A 10 -16.47 2.38 -3.64
C GLU A 10 -15.21 1.49 -3.67
N MET A 11 -14.07 2.03 -4.07
CA MET A 11 -12.81 1.29 -4.17
C MET A 11 -12.25 0.96 -2.78
N SER A 12 -12.32 1.90 -1.84
CA SER A 12 -11.93 1.65 -0.45
C SER A 12 -12.79 0.56 0.19
N GLN A 13 -14.09 0.53 -0.12
CA GLN A 13 -15.01 -0.51 0.33
C GLN A 13 -14.67 -1.87 -0.30
N ALA A 14 -14.46 -1.91 -1.62
CA ALA A 14 -14.05 -3.13 -2.31
C ALA A 14 -12.75 -3.73 -1.75
N ILE A 15 -11.77 -2.90 -1.41
CA ILE A 15 -10.52 -3.34 -0.77
C ILE A 15 -10.80 -3.97 0.59
N VAL A 16 -11.69 -3.38 1.39
CA VAL A 16 -12.09 -3.93 2.69
C VAL A 16 -12.82 -5.27 2.53
N GLU A 17 -13.76 -5.35 1.58
CA GLU A 17 -14.50 -6.58 1.26
C GLU A 17 -13.58 -7.71 0.76
N ALA A 18 -12.51 -7.37 0.04
CA ALA A 18 -11.48 -8.30 -0.41
C ALA A 18 -10.51 -8.76 0.70
N GLY A 19 -10.73 -8.35 1.97
CA GLY A 19 -9.89 -8.73 3.11
C GLY A 19 -8.82 -7.69 3.50
N GLY A 20 -8.83 -6.50 2.89
CA GLY A 20 -7.89 -5.41 3.14
C GLY A 20 -8.09 -4.66 4.45
N GLU A 21 -8.85 -5.18 5.42
CA GLU A 21 -9.10 -4.50 6.70
C GLU A 21 -7.82 -4.13 7.46
N ALA A 22 -6.78 -4.95 7.34
CA ALA A 22 -5.48 -4.69 7.96
C ALA A 22 -4.88 -3.35 7.52
N LEU A 23 -5.21 -2.85 6.31
CA LEU A 23 -4.74 -1.56 5.80
C LEU A 23 -5.18 -0.40 6.70
N LYS A 24 -6.33 -0.50 7.39
CA LYS A 24 -6.81 0.52 8.35
C LYS A 24 -5.85 0.73 9.53
N LYS A 25 -5.01 -0.27 9.85
CA LYS A 25 -4.02 -0.19 10.95
C LYS A 25 -2.79 0.65 10.56
N CYS A 26 -2.56 0.87 9.27
CA CYS A 26 -1.37 1.56 8.78
C CYS A 26 -1.40 3.07 9.07
N TYR A 27 -0.36 3.55 9.75
CA TYR A 27 -0.11 4.95 10.09
C TYR A 27 1.02 5.62 9.27
N GLN A 28 1.42 5.03 8.13
CA GLN A 28 2.37 5.61 7.18
C GLN A 28 3.84 5.77 7.65
N CYS A 29 4.36 4.91 8.55
CA CYS A 29 5.78 4.98 8.98
C CYS A 29 6.84 4.76 7.89
N GLY A 30 6.53 3.95 6.86
CA GLY A 30 7.46 3.66 5.77
C GLY A 30 8.42 2.48 5.97
N THR A 31 8.36 1.74 7.07
CA THR A 31 9.20 0.54 7.29
C THR A 31 9.06 -0.48 6.16
N CYS A 32 7.85 -0.67 5.63
CA CYS A 32 7.60 -1.56 4.49
C CYS A 32 8.40 -1.16 3.24
N THR A 33 8.39 0.13 2.88
CA THR A 33 9.17 0.67 1.75
C THR A 33 10.67 0.53 2.02
N GLY A 34 11.13 0.79 3.25
CA GLY A 34 12.55 0.69 3.60
C GLY A 34 13.11 -0.73 3.57
N THR A 35 12.29 -1.75 3.87
CA THR A 35 12.73 -3.16 3.84
C THR A 35 12.52 -3.84 2.48
N CYS A 36 11.85 -3.20 1.53
CA CYS A 36 11.55 -3.82 0.25
C CYS A 36 12.80 -3.89 -0.62
N PRO A 37 13.17 -5.07 -1.15
CA PRO A 37 14.35 -5.21 -2.01
C PRO A 37 14.17 -4.52 -3.37
N TRP A 38 12.93 -4.32 -3.81
CA TRP A 38 12.61 -3.70 -5.10
C TRP A 38 12.63 -2.17 -5.07
N THR A 39 12.38 -1.56 -3.92
CA THR A 39 12.37 -0.10 -3.77
C THR A 39 13.67 0.60 -4.23
N PRO A 40 14.89 0.11 -3.97
CA PRO A 40 16.11 0.77 -4.47
C PRO A 40 16.36 0.59 -5.97
N ILE A 41 15.69 -0.36 -6.64
CA ILE A 41 15.94 -0.74 -8.04
C ILE A 41 14.81 -0.24 -8.96
N THR A 42 13.64 0.07 -8.38
CA THR A 42 12.42 0.44 -9.10
C THR A 42 11.73 1.61 -8.40
N HIS A 43 10.63 2.09 -8.95
CA HIS A 43 9.77 3.08 -8.27
C HIS A 43 8.74 2.44 -7.32
N PHE A 44 8.89 1.15 -7.00
CA PHE A 44 7.96 0.42 -6.14
C PHE A 44 7.99 0.97 -4.71
N ASN A 45 6.83 1.46 -4.26
CA ASN A 45 6.67 2.09 -2.95
C ASN A 45 5.43 1.57 -2.24
N ILE A 46 5.64 0.60 -1.34
CA ILE A 46 4.57 -0.07 -0.59
C ILE A 46 3.79 0.91 0.28
N ARG A 47 4.46 1.86 0.95
CA ARG A 47 3.79 2.90 1.74
C ARG A 47 2.79 3.71 0.89
N LYS A 48 3.19 4.07 -0.33
CA LYS A 48 2.32 4.79 -1.28
C LYS A 48 1.13 3.92 -1.69
N LEU A 49 1.36 2.66 -2.06
CA LEU A 49 0.29 1.70 -2.40
C LEU A 49 -0.76 1.59 -1.29
N VAL A 50 -0.30 1.38 -0.05
CA VAL A 50 -1.19 1.29 1.12
C VAL A 50 -1.96 2.59 1.32
N ARG A 51 -1.33 3.75 1.12
CA ARG A 51 -2.01 5.05 1.26
C ARG A 51 -3.09 5.25 0.21
N TYR A 52 -2.83 4.86 -1.03
CA TYR A 52 -3.79 4.96 -2.12
C TYR A 52 -4.99 4.05 -1.87
N GLY A 53 -4.75 2.81 -1.43
CA GLY A 53 -5.83 1.90 -1.02
C GLY A 53 -6.66 2.42 0.15
N GLN A 54 -6.04 3.03 1.16
CA GLN A 54 -6.78 3.67 2.28
C GLN A 54 -7.65 4.85 1.83
N LEU A 55 -7.19 5.59 0.81
CA LEU A 55 -7.86 6.79 0.32
C LEU A 55 -8.81 6.52 -0.83
N GLY A 56 -8.85 5.30 -1.40
CA GLY A 56 -9.65 5.03 -2.58
C GLY A 56 -9.16 5.77 -3.82
N LEU A 57 -7.84 5.90 -4.00
CA LEU A 57 -7.22 6.59 -5.14
C LEU A 57 -6.69 5.61 -6.19
N ASP A 58 -6.93 5.91 -7.45
CA ASP A 58 -6.42 5.17 -8.62
C ASP A 58 -4.93 5.47 -8.90
N GLY A 59 -4.34 4.83 -9.91
CA GLY A 59 -2.97 5.09 -10.35
C GLY A 59 -1.91 4.29 -9.59
N ILE A 60 -2.27 3.09 -9.15
CA ILE A 60 -1.36 2.13 -8.52
C ILE A 60 -1.13 0.86 -9.34
N GLU A 61 -1.88 0.68 -10.43
CA GLU A 61 -1.99 -0.54 -11.23
C GLU A 61 -0.63 -0.99 -11.76
N GLU A 62 0.18 -0.05 -12.25
CA GLU A 62 1.52 -0.33 -12.77
C GLU A 62 2.51 -0.75 -11.67
N PHE A 63 2.28 -0.30 -10.43
CA PHE A 63 3.18 -0.58 -9.32
C PHE A 63 2.81 -1.86 -8.56
N MET A 64 1.54 -2.28 -8.59
CA MET A 64 1.08 -3.48 -7.85
C MET A 64 1.86 -4.75 -8.20
N TRP A 65 2.25 -4.90 -9.47
CA TRP A 65 2.97 -6.06 -9.98
C TRP A 65 4.46 -6.11 -9.58
N GLY A 66 4.98 -5.08 -8.90
CA GLY A 66 6.35 -5.07 -8.38
C GLY A 66 6.56 -5.93 -7.12
N CYS A 67 5.48 -6.45 -6.53
CA CYS A 67 5.56 -7.28 -5.34
C CYS A 67 5.97 -8.72 -5.68
N SER A 68 7.04 -9.22 -5.06
CA SER A 68 7.47 -10.62 -5.17
C SER A 68 7.03 -11.50 -3.99
N THR A 69 6.03 -11.05 -3.21
CA THR A 69 5.44 -11.77 -2.06
C THR A 69 6.44 -12.31 -1.03
N CYS A 70 7.61 -11.65 -0.89
CA CYS A 70 8.71 -12.09 -0.02
C CYS A 70 8.48 -11.92 1.50
N LYS A 71 7.36 -11.33 1.92
CA LYS A 71 6.93 -11.11 3.33
C LYS A 71 7.75 -10.17 4.21
N PHE A 72 8.91 -9.67 3.78
CA PHE A 72 9.74 -8.76 4.61
C PHE A 72 9.01 -7.54 5.19
N CYS A 73 8.07 -6.97 4.45
CA CYS A 73 7.27 -5.83 4.89
C CYS A 73 6.27 -6.20 5.99
N VAL A 74 5.76 -7.43 5.99
CA VAL A 74 4.82 -7.96 6.99
C VAL A 74 5.55 -8.24 8.29
N ASP A 75 6.67 -8.96 8.21
CA ASP A 75 7.47 -9.35 9.38
C ASP A 75 8.00 -8.15 10.17
N ARG A 76 8.29 -7.05 9.47
CA ARG A 76 8.84 -5.82 10.07
C ARG A 76 7.80 -4.76 10.37
N CYS A 77 6.51 -4.99 10.09
CA CYS A 77 5.49 -3.97 10.29
C CYS A 77 5.25 -3.74 11.80
N PRO A 78 5.50 -2.53 12.34
CA PRO A 78 5.28 -2.25 13.77
C PRO A 78 3.79 -2.25 14.17
N ARG A 79 2.90 -2.26 13.18
CA ARG A 79 1.44 -2.27 13.38
C ARG A 79 0.80 -3.62 13.04
N GLY A 80 1.59 -4.60 12.60
CA GLY A 80 1.08 -5.90 12.16
C GLY A 80 0.09 -5.78 11.00
N VAL A 81 0.44 -4.98 9.98
CA VAL A 81 -0.33 -4.91 8.73
C VAL A 81 0.10 -6.10 7.86
N GLU A 82 -0.82 -7.02 7.62
CA GLU A 82 -0.60 -8.17 6.73
C GLU A 82 -0.80 -7.72 5.28
N LEU A 83 0.31 -7.49 4.58
CA LEU A 83 0.38 -7.03 3.18
C LEU A 83 0.76 -8.21 2.28
N ILE A 84 -0.16 -9.14 1.99
CA ILE A 84 0.08 -10.29 1.11
C ILE A 84 -1.20 -10.61 0.34
#